data_AF-A0A7C5XUL4-F1
#
_entry.id   AF-A0A7C5XUL4-F1
#
_cell.length_a   1.000
_cell.length_b   1.000
_cell.length_c   1.000
_cell.angle_alpha   90.00
_cell.angle_beta   90.00
_cell.angle_gamma   90.00
#
_symmetry.space_group_name_H-M   'P 1'
#
loop_
_entity.id
_entity.type
_entity.pdbx_description
1 polymer ?
#
loop_
_entity_poly.entity_id
_entity_poly.type
_entity_poly.pdbx_seq_one_letter_code
_entity_poly.pdbx_strand_id
1 'polypeptide(L)'
;MAMLPRHLAPTLREAARHFPVVTLTGPRQSGKTTLVRATFPGHAYVSLELPDERAFAREDPRGFLDRYPGPVILDEVQRAPELLSYIQAAVDEAPDRRGRFILTGSHNFLLREKVSQSLAGRTAVLHLLPLSLTELWRHPPLDPERLAEPPQA
;
A
#
# COMPACT_ATOMS: atom_id res chain seq x y z
N MET A 1 11.21 -13.92 16.24
CA MET A 1 11.34 -12.48 16.54
C MET A 1 9.97 -11.84 16.43
N ALA A 2 9.52 -11.10 17.44
CA ALA A 2 8.24 -10.40 17.38
C ALA A 2 8.32 -9.19 16.43
N MET A 3 7.28 -8.96 15.64
CA MET A 3 7.19 -7.80 14.75
C MET A 3 7.11 -6.51 15.58
N LEU A 4 7.88 -5.47 15.21
CA LEU A 4 7.74 -4.13 15.79
C LEU A 4 6.48 -3.45 15.23
N PRO A 5 5.59 -2.93 16.09
CA PRO A 5 4.45 -2.13 15.64
C PRO A 5 4.91 -0.94 14.81
N ARG A 6 4.25 -0.69 13.68
CA ARG A 6 4.53 0.48 12.83
C ARG A 6 3.55 1.59 13.14
N HIS A 7 4.05 2.82 13.29
CA HIS A 7 3.20 3.99 13.56
C HIS A 7 2.24 4.31 12.41
N LEU A 8 2.57 3.89 11.19
CA LEU A 8 1.70 4.08 10.02
C LEU A 8 0.51 3.10 9.97
N ALA A 9 0.50 2.03 10.77
CA ALA A 9 -0.54 1.00 10.71
C ALA A 9 -1.98 1.51 10.96
N PRO A 10 -2.25 2.41 11.92
CA PRO A 10 -3.57 3.01 12.09
C PRO A 10 -4.02 3.82 10.87
N THR A 11 -3.15 4.69 10.34
CA THR A 11 -3.42 5.48 9.13
C THR A 11 -3.67 4.60 7.92
N LEU A 12 -2.92 3.50 7.79
CA LEU A 12 -3.10 2.52 6.72
C LEU A 12 -4.49 1.84 6.78
N ARG A 13 -4.94 1.46 7.97
CA ARG A 13 -6.29 0.91 8.18
C ARG A 13 -7.37 1.93 7.86
N GLU A 14 -7.17 3.16 8.29
CA GLU A 14 -8.14 4.23 8.08
C GLU A 14 -8.27 4.61 6.61
N ALA A 15 -7.16 4.67 5.89
CA ALA A 15 -7.15 4.85 4.44
C ALA A 15 -7.94 3.74 3.73
N ALA A 16 -7.78 2.48 4.15
CA ALA A 16 -8.49 1.36 3.54
C ALA A 16 -10.00 1.36 3.82
N ARG A 17 -10.47 2.09 4.84
CA ARG A 17 -11.91 2.31 5.08
C ARG A 17 -12.52 3.36 4.17
N HIS A 18 -11.72 4.29 3.66
CA HIS A 18 -12.18 5.44 2.88
C HIS A 18 -11.95 5.29 1.37
N PHE A 19 -10.90 4.58 0.98
CA PHE A 19 -10.52 4.44 -0.42
C PHE A 19 -10.65 2.98 -0.89
N PRO A 20 -11.12 2.73 -2.12
CA PRO A 20 -11.11 1.39 -2.70
C PRO A 20 -9.69 0.86 -2.94
N VAL A 21 -8.73 1.76 -3.16
CA VAL A 21 -7.31 1.44 -3.31
C VAL A 21 -6.48 2.14 -2.24
N VAL A 22 -5.49 1.45 -1.67
CA VAL A 22 -4.45 2.07 -0.85
C VAL A 22 -3.09 1.67 -1.37
N THR A 23 -2.27 2.65 -1.73
CA THR A 23 -0.92 2.44 -2.24
C THR A 23 0.10 2.78 -1.16
N LEU A 24 0.87 1.79 -0.72
CA LEU A 24 1.97 1.94 0.23
C LEU A 24 3.31 1.97 -0.50
N THR A 25 3.92 3.15 -0.55
CA THR A 25 5.25 3.37 -1.14
C THR A 25 6.34 3.43 -0.07
N GLY A 26 7.60 3.32 -0.48
CA GLY A 26 8.75 3.46 0.44
C GLY A 26 10.03 2.86 -0.13
N PRO A 27 11.19 3.09 0.50
CA PRO A 27 12.43 2.46 0.07
C PRO A 27 12.36 0.92 0.17
N ARG A 28 13.31 0.24 -0.48
CA ARG A 28 13.49 -1.21 -0.28
C ARG A 28 13.79 -1.47 1.21
N GLN A 29 13.36 -2.63 1.70
CA GLN A 29 13.60 -3.07 3.09
C GLN A 29 12.99 -2.18 4.19
N SER A 30 12.09 -1.23 3.89
CA SER A 30 11.40 -0.45 4.94
C SER A 30 10.30 -1.21 5.69
N GLY A 31 10.00 -2.46 5.29
CA GLY A 31 9.00 -3.31 5.92
C GLY A 31 7.58 -3.21 5.33
N LYS A 32 7.43 -2.72 4.08
CA LYS A 32 6.13 -2.55 3.39
C LYS A 32 5.30 -3.83 3.38
N THR A 33 5.83 -4.90 2.79
CA THR A 33 5.19 -6.23 2.70
C THR A 33 4.77 -6.72 4.07
N THR A 34 5.66 -6.62 5.06
CA THR A 34 5.37 -7.02 6.45
C THR A 34 4.22 -6.21 7.04
N LEU A 35 4.23 -4.88 6.85
CA LEU A 35 3.19 -3.99 7.35
C LEU A 35 1.83 -4.31 6.74
N VAL A 36 1.72 -4.38 5.42
CA VAL A 36 0.42 -4.62 4.76
C VAL A 36 -0.14 -6.01 5.11
N ARG A 37 0.69 -7.05 5.14
CA ARG A 37 0.25 -8.41 5.49
C ARG A 37 -0.20 -8.52 6.94
N ALA A 38 0.51 -7.85 7.86
CA ALA A 38 0.11 -7.81 9.27
C ALA A 38 -1.17 -6.98 9.49
N THR A 39 -1.39 -5.94 8.67
CA THR A 39 -2.54 -5.03 8.79
C THR A 39 -3.80 -5.62 8.19
N PHE A 40 -3.65 -6.43 7.13
CA PHE A 40 -4.73 -7.01 6.34
C PHE A 40 -4.59 -8.53 6.23
N PRO A 41 -4.66 -9.28 7.34
CA PRO A 41 -4.42 -10.73 7.34
C PRO A 41 -5.48 -11.54 6.56
N GLY A 42 -6.65 -10.94 6.32
CA GLY A 42 -7.74 -11.55 5.53
C GLY A 42 -7.66 -11.28 4.03
N HIS A 43 -6.73 -10.45 3.56
CA HIS A 43 -6.55 -10.17 2.14
C HIS A 43 -5.74 -11.28 1.49
N ALA A 44 -6.10 -11.64 0.26
CA ALA A 44 -5.22 -12.44 -0.58
C ALA A 44 -3.89 -11.71 -0.79
N TYR A 45 -2.79 -12.43 -1.01
CA TYR A 45 -1.48 -11.83 -1.21
C TYR A 45 -0.82 -12.41 -2.45
N VAL A 46 -0.29 -11.53 -3.30
CA VAL A 46 0.51 -11.91 -4.47
C VAL A 46 1.67 -10.93 -4.64
N SER A 47 2.83 -11.47 -5.01
CA SER A 47 4.02 -10.69 -5.30
C SER A 47 4.31 -10.69 -6.80
N LEU A 48 4.35 -9.49 -7.38
CA LEU A 48 4.72 -9.28 -8.79
C LEU A 48 6.24 -9.29 -9.00
N GLU A 49 7.03 -9.59 -7.97
CA GLU A 49 8.43 -9.99 -8.14
C GLU A 49 8.53 -11.40 -8.74
N LEU A 50 7.57 -12.28 -8.45
CA LEU A 50 7.50 -13.63 -9.03
C LEU A 50 7.30 -13.52 -10.56
N PRO A 51 8.18 -14.14 -11.38
CA PRO A 51 8.11 -14.03 -12.83
C PRO A 51 6.77 -14.47 -13.42
N ASP A 52 6.22 -15.58 -12.96
CA ASP A 52 4.98 -16.15 -13.50
C ASP A 52 3.76 -15.28 -13.16
N GLU A 53 3.69 -14.77 -11.93
CA GLU A 53 2.64 -13.85 -11.50
C GLU A 53 2.70 -12.54 -12.28
N ARG A 54 3.91 -12.03 -12.53
CA ARG A 54 4.12 -10.84 -13.35
C ARG A 54 3.76 -11.07 -14.82
N ALA A 55 4.09 -12.23 -15.37
CA ALA A 55 3.74 -12.58 -16.74
C ALA A 55 2.21 -12.63 -16.90
N PHE A 56 1.52 -13.33 -15.99
CA PHE A 56 0.06 -13.40 -16.02
C PHE A 56 -0.60 -12.03 -15.89
N ALA A 57 -0.14 -11.20 -14.94
CA ALA A 57 -0.65 -9.84 -14.76
C ALA A 57 -0.45 -8.93 -16.00
N ARG A 58 0.52 -9.25 -16.86
CA ARG A 58 0.82 -8.52 -18.10
C ARG A 58 0.03 -9.04 -19.30
N GLU A 59 -0.06 -10.35 -19.42
CA GLU A 59 -0.66 -11.05 -20.56
C GLU A 59 -2.19 -11.02 -20.49
N ASP A 60 -2.75 -11.26 -19.31
CA ASP A 60 -4.19 -11.17 -19.04
C ASP A 60 -4.47 -10.47 -17.70
N PRO A 61 -4.41 -9.13 -17.68
CA PRO A 61 -4.66 -8.34 -16.47
C PRO A 61 -6.06 -8.55 -15.89
N ARG A 62 -7.07 -8.85 -16.72
CA ARG A 62 -8.45 -9.08 -16.25
C ARG A 62 -8.57 -10.43 -15.56
N GLY A 63 -8.14 -11.50 -16.23
CA GLY A 63 -8.11 -12.83 -15.64
C GLY A 63 -7.24 -12.89 -14.38
N PHE A 64 -6.14 -12.14 -14.34
CA PHE A 64 -5.32 -12.00 -13.14
C PHE A 64 -6.09 -11.42 -11.95
N LEU A 65 -6.87 -10.35 -12.17
CA LEU A 65 -7.68 -9.72 -11.12
C LEU A 65 -8.89 -10.59 -10.74
N ASP A 66 -9.48 -11.31 -11.69
CA ASP A 66 -10.64 -12.19 -11.46
C ASP A 66 -10.32 -13.38 -10.54
N ARG A 67 -9.05 -13.79 -10.44
CA ARG A 67 -8.58 -14.74 -9.41
C ARG A 67 -8.81 -14.25 -7.98
N TYR A 68 -9.06 -12.95 -7.80
CA TYR A 68 -9.25 -12.30 -6.51
C TYR A 68 -10.65 -11.68 -6.40
N PRO A 69 -11.70 -12.49 -6.12
CA PRO A 69 -13.06 -11.96 -5.95
C PRO A 69 -13.19 -11.07 -4.69
N GLY A 70 -12.31 -11.28 -3.70
CA GLY A 70 -12.21 -10.54 -2.45
C GLY A 70 -11.09 -9.49 -2.44
N PRO A 71 -10.83 -8.87 -1.28
CA PRO A 71 -9.72 -7.94 -1.12
C PRO A 71 -8.35 -8.61 -1.32
N VAL A 72 -7.41 -7.89 -1.96
CA VAL A 72 -6.08 -8.41 -2.33
C VAL A 72 -4.97 -7.40 -2.10
N ILE A 73 -3.80 -7.89 -1.69
CA ILE A 73 -2.53 -7.20 -1.62
C ILE A 73 -1.73 -7.54 -2.89
N LEU A 74 -1.41 -6.53 -3.70
CA LEU A 74 -0.55 -6.62 -4.87
C LEU A 74 0.81 -6.01 -4.52
N ASP A 75 1.79 -6.87 -4.23
CA ASP A 75 3.13 -6.47 -3.80
C ASP A 75 4.01 -6.11 -4.99
N GLU A 76 4.75 -5.00 -4.87
CA GLU A 76 5.69 -4.48 -5.88
C GLU A 76 5.02 -4.20 -7.25
N VAL A 77 3.86 -3.53 -7.23
CA VAL A 77 3.01 -3.25 -8.40
C VAL A 77 3.72 -2.48 -9.53
N GLN A 78 4.81 -1.76 -9.24
CA GLN A 78 5.63 -1.14 -10.29
C GLN A 78 6.27 -2.15 -11.25
N ARG A 79 6.23 -3.45 -10.93
CA ARG A 79 6.62 -4.54 -11.83
C ARG A 79 5.58 -4.82 -12.93
N ALA A 80 4.32 -4.47 -12.72
CA ALA A 80 3.23 -4.59 -13.70
C ALA A 80 2.34 -3.33 -13.69
N PRO A 81 2.88 -2.15 -14.07
CA PRO A 81 2.19 -0.87 -13.91
C PRO A 81 0.92 -0.72 -14.77
N GLU A 82 0.81 -1.44 -15.88
CA GLU A 82 -0.38 -1.53 -16.72
C GLU A 82 -1.62 -2.05 -15.97
N LEU A 83 -1.42 -2.83 -14.90
CA LEU A 83 -2.48 -3.35 -14.05
C LEU A 83 -3.29 -2.22 -13.38
N LEU A 84 -2.71 -1.03 -13.20
CA LEU A 84 -3.37 0.12 -12.56
C LEU A 84 -4.63 0.56 -13.32
N SER A 85 -4.62 0.54 -14.66
CA SER A 85 -5.80 0.89 -15.46
C SER A 85 -6.92 -0.13 -15.33
N TYR A 86 -6.58 -1.41 -15.15
CA TYR A 86 -7.57 -2.47 -14.93
C TYR A 86 -8.12 -2.44 -13.51
N ILE A 87 -7.29 -2.11 -12.52
CA ILE A 87 -7.73 -1.84 -11.15
C ILE A 87 -8.70 -0.65 -11.15
N GLN A 88 -8.42 0.42 -11.89
CA GLN A 88 -9.32 1.56 -12.04
C GLN A 88 -10.70 1.12 -12.53
N ALA A 89 -10.76 0.37 -13.64
CA ALA A 89 -12.03 -0.13 -14.18
C ALA A 89 -12.77 -1.01 -13.15
N ALA A 90 -12.05 -1.91 -12.47
CA ALA A 90 -12.63 -2.79 -11.46
C ALA A 90 -13.19 -2.03 -10.24
N VAL A 91 -12.58 -0.90 -9.83
CA VAL A 91 -13.11 -0.08 -8.73
C VAL A 91 -14.28 0.81 -9.18
N ASP A 92 -14.28 1.27 -10.44
CA ASP A 92 -15.38 2.05 -11.01
C ASP A 92 -16.68 1.24 -11.14
N GLU A 93 -16.58 -0.07 -11.41
CA GLU A 93 -17.73 -0.99 -11.44
C GLU A 93 -18.30 -1.31 -10.05
N ALA A 94 -17.50 -1.16 -8.99
CA ALA A 94 -17.90 -1.48 -7.62
C ALA A 94 -17.44 -0.39 -6.64
N PRO A 95 -17.97 0.84 -6.75
CA PRO A 95 -17.45 2.02 -6.09
C PRO A 95 -17.64 2.02 -4.57
N ASP A 96 -18.38 1.06 -4.00
CA ASP A 96 -18.57 0.93 -2.54
C ASP A 96 -17.57 -0.02 -1.88
N ARG A 97 -16.78 -0.76 -2.65
CA ARG A 97 -15.82 -1.74 -2.13
C ARG A 97 -14.52 -1.06 -1.65
N ARG A 98 -14.54 -0.56 -0.42
CA ARG A 98 -13.38 0.04 0.27
C ARG A 98 -12.30 -1.00 0.55
N GLY A 99 -11.03 -0.60 0.49
CA GLY A 99 -9.87 -1.44 0.82
C GLY A 99 -9.73 -2.69 -0.04
N ARG A 100 -10.34 -2.71 -1.24
CA ARG A 100 -10.35 -3.85 -2.16
C ARG A 100 -8.94 -4.16 -2.65
N PHE A 101 -8.15 -3.13 -2.95
CA PHE A 101 -6.79 -3.29 -3.45
C PHE A 101 -5.79 -2.57 -2.54
N ILE A 102 -4.85 -3.33 -2.00
CA ILE A 102 -3.70 -2.80 -1.26
C ILE A 102 -2.47 -2.98 -2.14
N LEU A 103 -1.93 -1.89 -2.64
CA LEU A 103 -0.76 -1.91 -3.53
C LEU A 103 0.49 -1.60 -2.71
N THR A 104 1.59 -2.28 -2.99
CA THR A 104 2.89 -1.82 -2.53
C THR A 104 3.79 -1.49 -3.71
N GLY A 105 4.78 -0.64 -3.47
CA GLY A 105 5.87 -0.50 -4.42
C GLY A 105 7.08 0.21 -3.85
N SER A 106 8.26 -0.28 -4.22
CA SER A 106 9.48 0.49 -3.97
C SER A 106 9.45 1.81 -4.75
N HIS A 107 9.97 2.87 -4.12
CA HIS A 107 9.89 4.25 -4.62
C HIS A 107 10.47 4.36 -6.05
N ASN A 108 9.58 4.36 -7.03
CA ASN A 108 9.86 4.73 -8.41
C ASN A 108 8.96 5.92 -8.71
N PHE A 109 9.56 7.05 -9.11
CA PHE A 109 8.82 8.26 -9.50
C PHE A 109 7.70 7.93 -10.51
N LEU A 110 7.99 7.01 -11.44
CA LEU A 110 7.05 6.50 -12.43
C LEU A 110 5.82 5.80 -11.82
N LEU A 111 5.97 5.13 -10.69
CA LEU A 111 4.82 4.51 -10.01
C LEU A 111 3.88 5.58 -9.46
N ARG A 112 4.43 6.64 -8.85
CA ARG A 112 3.62 7.73 -8.30
C ARG A 112 2.87 8.45 -9.42
N GLU A 113 3.54 8.73 -10.53
CA GLU A 113 2.90 9.34 -11.71
C GLU A 113 1.74 8.48 -12.25
N LYS A 114 1.99 7.18 -12.49
CA LYS A 114 0.96 6.28 -13.01
C LYS A 114 -0.20 6.08 -12.05
N VAL A 115 0.07 6.00 -10.75
CA VAL A 115 -0.98 5.94 -9.73
C VAL A 115 -1.80 7.24 -9.73
N SER A 116 -1.16 8.40 -9.82
CA SER A 116 -1.87 9.68 -9.91
C SER A 116 -2.71 9.80 -11.18
N GLN A 117 -2.26 9.26 -12.31
CA GLN A 117 -3.00 9.30 -13.58
C GLN A 117 -4.17 8.29 -13.60
N SER A 118 -3.91 7.03 -13.28
CA SER A 118 -4.91 5.95 -13.39
C SER A 118 -5.83 5.84 -12.17
N LEU A 119 -5.42 6.28 -10.98
CA LEU A 119 -6.19 6.07 -9.74
C LEU A 119 -6.58 7.38 -9.04
N ALA A 120 -6.58 8.49 -9.78
CA ALA A 120 -6.96 9.80 -9.24
C ALA A 120 -8.33 9.74 -8.53
N GLY A 121 -8.39 10.25 -7.30
CA GLY A 121 -9.60 10.26 -6.46
C GLY A 121 -10.02 8.89 -5.89
N ARG A 122 -9.34 7.80 -6.26
CA ARG A 122 -9.71 6.42 -5.87
C ARG A 122 -8.68 5.73 -4.98
N THR A 123 -7.50 6.33 -4.85
CA THR A 123 -6.42 5.79 -4.02
C THR A 123 -5.99 6.77 -2.95
N ALA A 124 -5.75 6.26 -1.75
CA ALA A 124 -4.84 6.91 -0.81
C ALA A 124 -3.40 6.48 -1.14
N VAL A 125 -2.45 7.41 -1.07
CA VAL A 125 -1.01 7.08 -1.21
C VAL A 125 -0.31 7.38 0.10
N LEU A 126 0.21 6.34 0.74
CA LEU A 126 0.97 6.42 1.98
C LEU A 126 2.45 6.13 1.72
N HIS A 127 3.32 6.64 2.58
CA HIS A 127 4.75 6.47 2.46
C HIS A 127 5.34 5.89 3.75
N LEU A 128 5.94 4.70 3.67
CA LEU A 128 6.58 4.02 4.77
C LEU A 128 8.09 4.16 4.69
N LEU A 129 8.64 4.94 5.62
CA LEU A 129 10.08 5.05 5.85
C LEU A 129 10.62 3.87 6.69
N PRO A 130 11.94 3.66 6.74
CA PRO A 130 12.57 2.77 7.71
C PRO A 130 12.13 3.08 9.15
N LEU A 131 12.41 2.16 10.07
CA LEU A 131 12.04 2.33 11.48
C LEU A 131 12.59 3.66 12.03
N SER A 132 11.70 4.46 12.58
CA SER A 132 12.08 5.66 13.33
C SER A 132 12.65 5.27 14.71
N LEU A 133 13.38 6.19 15.35
CA LEU A 133 13.87 5.99 16.71
C LEU A 133 12.72 5.74 17.69
N THR A 134 11.59 6.43 17.53
CA THR A 134 10.43 6.20 18.39
C THR A 134 9.83 4.82 18.19
N GLU A 135 9.77 4.29 16.96
CA GLU A 135 9.36 2.89 16.73
C GLU A 135 10.34 1.88 17.36
N LEU A 136 11.65 2.13 17.27
CA LEU A 136 12.68 1.26 17.87
C LEU A 136 12.60 1.24 19.40
N TRP A 137 12.36 2.40 20.00
CA TRP A 137 12.24 2.56 21.46
C TRP A 137 10.81 2.37 21.97
N ARG A 138 9.85 2.06 21.09
CA ARG A 138 8.42 1.88 21.43
C ARG A 138 7.77 3.12 22.06
N HIS A 139 8.25 4.30 21.68
CA HIS A 139 7.63 5.58 22.00
C HIS A 139 6.53 5.92 20.99
N PRO A 140 5.54 6.74 21.38
CA PRO A 140 4.55 7.25 20.43
C PRO A 140 5.22 8.01 19.27
N PRO A 141 4.55 8.13 18.11
CA PRO A 141 5.03 8.98 17.03
C PRO A 141 5.26 10.40 17.53
N LEU A 142 6.33 11.04 17.04
CA LEU A 142 6.56 12.46 17.31
C LEU A 142 5.47 13.27 16.62
N ASP A 143 4.90 14.19 17.37
CA ASP A 143 3.96 15.17 16.85
C ASP A 143 4.76 16.42 16.44
N PRO A 144 4.81 16.77 15.14
CA PRO A 144 5.51 17.96 14.67
C PRO A 144 5.01 19.25 15.32
N GLU A 145 3.73 19.34 15.67
CA GLU A 145 3.16 20.54 16.31
C GLU A 145 3.72 20.71 17.72
N ARG A 146 4.00 19.60 18.41
CA ARG A 146 4.58 19.59 19.76
C ARG A 146 6.10 19.73 19.78
N LEU A 147 6.77 19.51 18.64
CA LEU A 147 8.21 19.73 18.48
C LEU A 147 8.57 21.22 18.36
N ALA A 148 7.61 22.07 17.97
CA ALA A 148 7.80 23.50 17.84
C ALA A 148 7.67 24.25 19.18
N GLU A 149 7.16 23.60 20.23
CA GLU A 149 7.06 24.20 21.55
C GLU A 149 8.44 24.16 22.24
N PRO A 150 9.01 25.31 22.66
CA PRO A 150 10.23 25.29 23.43
C PRO A 150 9.99 24.51 24.73
N PRO A 151 11.01 23.80 25.25
CA PRO A 151 10.88 23.09 26.52
C PRO A 151 10.41 24.08 27.60
N GLN A 152 9.30 23.75 28.25
CA GLN A 152 8.82 24.53 29.38
C GLN A 152 9.85 24.39 30.51
N ALA A 153 10.43 25.52 30.92
CA ALA A 153 11.44 25.62 31.98
C ALA A 153 10.84 25.41 33.37
#